data_AF-A0A938Z3W4-F1
#
_entry.id   AF-A0A938Z3W4-F1
#
_cell.length_a   1.000
_cell.length_b   1.000
_cell.length_c   1.000
_cell.angle_alpha   90.00
_cell.angle_beta   90.00
_cell.angle_gamma   90.00
#
_symmetry.space_group_name_H-M   'P 1'
#
loop_
_entity.id
_entity.type
_entity.pdbx_description
1 polymer ?
#
loop_
_entity_poly.entity_id
_entity_poly.type
_entity_poly.pdbx_seq_one_letter_code
_entity_poly.pdbx_strand_id
1 'polypeptide(L)'
;MNDNDIELGYEQVYRERLEETRSMVTLATLLDFLDQGAGDGYDYDSVMAKARAIAERANQDGLPSPTPEVTLASSVIRSNVKIMIYNIIEFTVTSLIRAIYDRLKDENCGYADVSEKLRTLWHRTRMRTLSDPNASNETAVRISKQLLDEVIVNKTLRLDTHKTISGGNLDGEKILKLFDDHGVSVHTADAKFRADELRDIKDRRNDLAHGSVSFADASNQVTTSELTGLIDRVDSFLMQLRKDVIDYLDLGVYKANQVSQIAV
;
A
#
# COMPACT_ATOMS: atom_id res chain seq x y z
N MET A 1 -0.76 -26.80 -16.24
CA MET A 1 -0.02 -26.08 -15.18
C MET A 1 -1.02 -25.89 -14.07
N ASN A 2 -0.73 -26.39 -12.87
CA ASN A 2 -1.70 -26.40 -11.78
C ASN A 2 -2.01 -24.97 -11.38
N ASP A 3 -3.25 -24.58 -11.62
CA ASP A 3 -3.89 -23.30 -11.30
C ASP A 3 -4.22 -23.26 -9.79
N ASN A 4 -3.26 -23.65 -8.95
CA ASN A 4 -3.34 -23.37 -7.52
C ASN A 4 -2.79 -21.96 -7.35
N ASP A 5 -3.60 -20.98 -7.74
CA ASP A 5 -3.35 -19.57 -7.49
C ASP A 5 -3.12 -19.42 -5.98
N ILE A 6 -1.87 -19.14 -5.57
CA ILE A 6 -1.55 -19.04 -4.15
C ILE A 6 -2.37 -17.87 -3.60
N GLU A 7 -3.31 -18.20 -2.72
CA GLU A 7 -4.02 -17.20 -1.96
C GLU A 7 -3.11 -16.72 -0.83
N LEU A 8 -2.70 -15.45 -0.92
CA LEU A 8 -1.82 -14.82 0.07
C LEU A 8 -2.62 -14.29 1.29
N GLY A 9 -3.93 -14.53 1.31
CA GLY A 9 -4.84 -14.25 2.42
C GLY A 9 -5.24 -12.78 2.57
N TYR A 10 -4.82 -11.90 1.64
CA TYR A 10 -5.16 -10.48 1.67
C TYR A 10 -6.14 -10.06 0.56
N GLU A 11 -6.39 -10.96 -0.40
CA GLU A 11 -7.12 -10.68 -1.64
C GLU A 11 -8.55 -10.21 -1.40
N GLN A 12 -9.25 -10.77 -0.39
CA GLN A 12 -10.60 -10.32 -0.04
C GLN A 12 -10.59 -8.86 0.43
N VAL A 13 -9.73 -8.53 1.41
CA VAL A 13 -9.62 -7.17 1.96
C VAL A 13 -9.17 -6.18 0.88
N TYR A 14 -8.30 -6.61 -0.04
CA TYR A 14 -7.92 -5.80 -1.20
C TYR A 14 -9.11 -5.47 -2.09
N ARG A 15 -9.92 -6.47 -2.47
CA ARG A 15 -11.11 -6.28 -3.31
C ARG A 15 -12.14 -5.37 -2.65
N GLU A 16 -12.42 -5.58 -1.37
CA GLU A 16 -13.35 -4.74 -0.59
C GLU A 16 -12.89 -3.27 -0.59
N ARG A 17 -11.63 -2.99 -0.29
CA ARG A 17 -11.09 -1.62 -0.30
C ARG A 17 -11.11 -0.98 -1.68
N LEU A 18 -10.82 -1.76 -2.72
CA LEU A 18 -10.88 -1.28 -4.10
C LEU A 18 -12.32 -0.93 -4.50
N GLU A 19 -13.29 -1.76 -4.11
CA GLU A 19 -14.72 -1.53 -4.34
C GLU A 19 -15.22 -0.29 -3.58
N GLU A 20 -14.85 -0.13 -2.31
CA GLU A 20 -15.12 1.08 -1.53
C GLU A 20 -14.57 2.34 -2.22
N THR A 21 -13.33 2.28 -2.71
CA THR A 21 -12.67 3.40 -3.39
C THR A 21 -13.37 3.75 -4.71
N ARG A 22 -13.74 2.74 -5.51
CA ARG A 22 -14.52 2.93 -6.74
C ARG A 22 -15.90 3.50 -6.45
N SER A 23 -16.55 3.06 -5.38
CA SER A 23 -17.86 3.57 -4.94
C SER A 23 -17.80 5.06 -4.59
N MET A 24 -16.72 5.53 -3.96
CA MET A 24 -16.53 6.95 -3.67
C MET A 24 -16.35 7.80 -4.94
N VAL A 25 -15.70 7.26 -5.98
CA VAL A 25 -15.61 7.92 -7.29
C VAL A 25 -16.98 7.99 -7.96
N THR A 26 -17.76 6.91 -7.89
CA THR A 26 -19.15 6.90 -8.38
C THR A 26 -19.99 7.97 -7.66
N LEU A 27 -19.87 8.08 -6.34
CA LEU A 27 -20.57 9.11 -5.57
C LEU A 27 -20.19 10.52 -6.02
N ALA A 28 -18.90 10.82 -6.19
CA ALA A 28 -18.46 12.12 -6.72
C ALA A 28 -19.03 12.38 -8.14
N THR A 29 -19.09 11.34 -8.98
CA THR A 29 -19.63 11.46 -10.34
C THR A 29 -21.13 11.78 -10.33
N LEU A 30 -21.88 11.17 -9.40
CA LEU A 30 -23.30 11.48 -9.22
C LEU A 30 -23.53 12.90 -8.71
N LEU A 31 -22.66 13.39 -7.82
CA LEU A 31 -22.70 14.78 -7.37
C LEU A 31 -22.42 15.77 -8.50
N ASP A 32 -21.38 15.51 -9.30
CA ASP A 32 -21.06 16.34 -10.48
C ASP A 32 -22.23 16.33 -11.49
N PHE A 33 -22.95 15.21 -11.64
CA PHE A 33 -24.13 15.11 -12.49
C PHE A 33 -25.33 15.92 -11.96
N LEU A 34 -25.58 15.87 -10.65
CA LEU A 34 -26.65 16.64 -10.00
C LEU A 34 -26.39 18.15 -10.03
N ASP A 35 -25.12 18.57 -9.96
CA ASP A 35 -24.71 19.98 -10.09
C ASP A 35 -25.02 20.53 -11.49
N GLN A 36 -24.85 19.70 -12.53
CA GLN A 36 -25.13 20.07 -13.92
C GLN A 36 -26.64 20.15 -14.25
N GLY A 37 -27.53 19.88 -13.29
CA GLY A 37 -28.98 19.91 -13.51
C GLY A 37 -29.49 18.83 -14.47
N ALA A 38 -28.70 17.78 -14.71
CA ALA A 38 -28.98 16.74 -15.70
C ALA A 38 -29.99 15.67 -15.21
N GLY A 39 -30.48 15.75 -13.97
CA GLY A 39 -31.26 14.72 -13.30
C GLY A 39 -32.78 14.78 -13.51
N ASP A 40 -33.29 14.88 -14.73
CA ASP A 40 -34.74 14.82 -15.02
C ASP A 40 -35.62 15.70 -14.10
N GLY A 41 -35.13 16.91 -13.77
CA GLY A 41 -35.81 17.85 -12.86
C GLY A 41 -35.39 17.77 -11.38
N TYR A 42 -34.41 16.93 -11.05
CA TYR A 42 -33.73 16.89 -9.76
C TYR A 42 -32.31 17.44 -9.91
N ASP A 43 -32.05 18.58 -9.26
CA ASP A 43 -30.71 19.12 -9.04
C ASP A 43 -30.23 18.80 -7.61
N TYR A 44 -28.95 19.06 -7.34
CA TYR A 44 -28.35 18.82 -6.03
C TYR A 44 -29.14 19.49 -4.89
N ASP A 45 -29.53 20.75 -5.06
CA ASP A 45 -30.22 21.53 -4.03
C ASP A 45 -31.58 20.94 -3.68
N SER A 46 -32.36 20.51 -4.69
CA SER A 46 -33.66 19.88 -4.48
C SER A 46 -33.57 18.54 -3.75
N VAL A 47 -32.54 17.75 -4.06
CA VAL A 47 -32.27 16.46 -3.39
C VAL A 47 -31.88 16.70 -1.94
N MET A 48 -30.92 17.61 -1.71
CA MET A 48 -30.42 17.88 -0.37
C MET A 48 -31.43 18.59 0.52
N ALA A 49 -32.30 19.45 -0.03
CA ALA A 49 -33.39 20.05 0.72
C ALA A 49 -34.37 18.98 1.25
N LYS A 50 -34.71 17.98 0.42
CA LYS A 50 -35.55 16.84 0.86
C LYS A 50 -34.85 16.00 1.92
N ALA A 51 -33.57 15.68 1.70
CA ALA A 51 -32.78 14.92 2.67
C ALA A 51 -32.69 15.64 4.02
N ARG A 52 -32.48 16.96 3.99
CA ARG A 52 -32.42 17.80 5.19
C ARG A 52 -33.75 17.81 5.95
N ALA A 53 -34.87 17.98 5.26
CA ALA A 53 -36.19 17.94 5.89
C ALA A 53 -36.48 16.59 6.58
N ILE A 54 -35.98 15.49 6.02
CA ILE A 54 -36.06 14.17 6.65
C ILE A 54 -35.16 14.11 7.89
N ALA A 55 -33.92 14.59 7.79
CA ALA A 55 -32.95 14.58 8.90
C ALA A 55 -33.39 15.47 10.08
N GLU A 56 -33.99 16.64 9.82
CA GLU A 56 -34.53 17.54 10.86
C GLU A 56 -35.71 16.90 11.61
N ARG A 57 -36.57 16.15 10.91
CA ARG A 57 -37.66 15.39 11.56
C ARG A 57 -37.11 14.27 12.46
N ALA A 58 -35.99 13.67 12.06
CA ALA A 58 -35.36 12.58 12.80
C ALA A 58 -34.53 13.07 14.00
N ASN A 59 -34.02 14.31 13.96
CA ASN A 59 -33.18 14.89 15.01
C ASN A 59 -33.66 16.31 15.40
N GLN A 60 -34.56 16.37 16.39
CA GLN A 60 -35.21 17.61 16.84
C GLN A 60 -34.26 18.60 17.53
N ASP A 61 -33.12 18.14 18.04
CA ASP A 61 -32.09 18.98 18.69
C ASP A 61 -31.22 19.76 17.67
N GLY A 62 -31.50 19.60 16.37
CA GLY A 62 -30.93 20.41 15.30
C GLY A 62 -29.75 19.77 14.57
N LEU A 63 -29.59 20.14 13.29
CA LEU A 63 -28.45 19.76 12.47
C LEU A 63 -27.32 20.81 12.60
N PRO A 64 -26.05 20.41 12.72
CA PRO A 64 -24.95 21.32 13.06
C PRO A 64 -24.47 22.27 11.94
N SER A 65 -25.06 22.28 10.73
CA SER A 65 -24.76 23.27 9.67
C SER A 65 -25.77 23.23 8.52
N PRO A 66 -25.83 24.25 7.63
CA PRO A 66 -26.50 24.18 6.33
C PRO A 66 -25.95 23.07 5.43
N THR A 67 -26.71 22.68 4.41
CA THR A 67 -26.22 21.74 3.39
C THR A 67 -24.95 22.30 2.74
N PRO A 68 -23.86 21.52 2.60
CA PRO A 68 -22.65 21.99 1.93
C PRO A 68 -22.90 22.19 0.44
N GLU A 69 -22.20 23.15 -0.17
CA GLU A 69 -22.16 23.28 -1.62
C GLU A 69 -21.66 21.99 -2.28
N VAL A 70 -22.24 21.60 -3.40
CA VAL A 70 -21.90 20.36 -4.12
C VAL A 70 -20.44 20.32 -4.56
N THR A 71 -19.88 21.46 -4.91
CA THR A 71 -18.45 21.65 -5.26
C THR A 71 -17.55 21.30 -4.08
N LEU A 72 -17.90 21.77 -2.87
CA LEU A 72 -17.18 21.45 -1.64
C LEU A 72 -17.28 19.97 -1.32
N ALA A 73 -18.49 19.41 -1.33
CA ALA A 73 -18.73 17.99 -1.05
C ALA A 73 -17.95 17.09 -2.01
N SER A 74 -18.02 17.37 -3.31
CA SER A 74 -17.31 16.61 -4.35
C SER A 74 -15.80 16.71 -4.19
N SER A 75 -15.26 17.90 -3.89
CA SER A 75 -13.83 18.10 -3.67
C SER A 75 -13.32 17.32 -2.45
N VAL A 76 -14.08 17.31 -1.35
CA VAL A 76 -13.77 16.53 -0.16
C VAL A 76 -13.77 15.04 -0.46
N ILE A 77 -14.75 14.53 -1.21
CA ILE A 77 -14.80 13.13 -1.62
C ILE A 77 -13.60 12.76 -2.48
N ARG A 78 -13.29 13.54 -3.52
CA ARG A 78 -12.16 13.29 -4.42
C ARG A 78 -10.82 13.24 -3.66
N SER A 79 -10.65 14.08 -2.65
CA SER A 79 -9.47 14.05 -1.76
C SER A 79 -9.41 12.80 -0.90
N ASN A 80 -10.55 12.31 -0.40
CA ASN A 80 -10.61 11.05 0.32
C ASN A 80 -10.27 9.86 -0.59
N VAL A 81 -10.71 9.87 -1.85
CA VAL A 81 -10.34 8.83 -2.82
C VAL A 81 -8.81 8.71 -2.95
N LYS A 82 -8.07 9.83 -3.05
CA LYS A 82 -6.59 9.78 -3.10
C LYS A 82 -5.99 9.13 -1.84
N ILE A 83 -6.52 9.41 -0.66
CA ILE A 83 -6.10 8.77 0.60
C ILE A 83 -6.40 7.26 0.56
N MET A 84 -7.58 6.87 0.07
CA MET A 84 -7.97 5.46 -0.03
C MET A 84 -7.07 4.69 -1.00
N ILE A 85 -6.71 5.29 -2.13
CA ILE A 85 -5.72 4.72 -3.07
C ILE A 85 -4.38 4.51 -2.37
N TYR A 86 -3.89 5.49 -1.62
CA TYR A 86 -2.64 5.34 -0.85
C TYR A 86 -2.73 4.19 0.16
N ASN A 87 -3.85 4.09 0.87
CA ASN A 87 -4.08 3.03 1.86
C ASN A 87 -4.09 1.64 1.22
N ILE A 88 -4.62 1.50 0.00
CA ILE A 88 -4.57 0.26 -0.77
C ILE A 88 -3.13 -0.09 -1.14
N ILE A 89 -2.34 0.88 -1.61
CA ILE A 89 -0.92 0.69 -1.93
C ILE A 89 -0.14 0.21 -0.70
N GLU A 90 -0.24 0.93 0.42
CA GLU A 90 0.49 0.60 1.65
C GLU A 90 0.08 -0.77 2.21
N PHE A 91 -1.22 -1.07 2.21
CA PHE A 91 -1.73 -2.37 2.63
C PHE A 91 -1.23 -3.51 1.75
N THR A 92 -1.29 -3.34 0.43
CA THR A 92 -0.90 -4.40 -0.51
C THR A 92 0.61 -4.67 -0.44
N VAL A 93 1.43 -3.63 -0.48
CA VAL A 93 2.89 -3.75 -0.33
C VAL A 93 3.25 -4.43 0.98
N THR A 94 2.61 -4.03 2.09
CA THR A 94 2.86 -4.64 3.40
C THR A 94 2.47 -6.12 3.43
N SER A 95 1.31 -6.47 2.86
CA SER A 95 0.83 -7.85 2.79
C SER A 95 1.73 -8.74 1.94
N LEU A 96 2.22 -8.22 0.80
CA LEU A 96 3.14 -8.97 -0.07
C LEU A 96 4.50 -9.23 0.59
N ILE A 97 5.08 -8.23 1.27
CA ILE A 97 6.32 -8.46 2.04
C ILE A 97 6.08 -9.45 3.19
N ARG A 98 4.93 -9.35 3.86
CA ARG A 98 4.56 -10.31 4.91
C ARG A 98 4.48 -11.73 4.37
N ALA A 99 3.88 -11.93 3.19
CA ALA A 99 3.80 -13.25 2.57
C ALA A 99 5.18 -13.87 2.32
N ILE A 100 6.17 -13.06 1.92
CA ILE A 100 7.57 -13.52 1.80
C ILE A 100 8.08 -14.00 3.16
N TYR A 101 7.86 -13.25 4.23
CA TYR A 101 8.35 -13.61 5.57
C TYR A 101 7.63 -14.82 6.17
N ASP A 102 6.33 -14.93 5.93
CA ASP A 102 5.55 -16.09 6.34
C ASP A 102 6.05 -17.34 5.62
N ARG A 103 6.36 -17.25 4.31
CA ARG A 103 6.98 -18.37 3.59
C ARG A 103 8.33 -18.79 4.18
N LEU A 104 9.22 -17.83 4.49
CA LEU A 104 10.51 -18.13 5.12
C LEU A 104 10.34 -18.84 6.47
N LYS A 105 9.33 -18.42 7.25
CA LYS A 105 9.00 -19.01 8.53
C LYS A 105 8.44 -20.43 8.38
N ASP A 106 7.48 -20.62 7.48
CA ASP A 106 6.77 -21.88 7.29
C ASP A 106 7.70 -22.98 6.77
N GLU A 107 8.67 -22.60 5.92
CA GLU A 107 9.72 -23.49 5.45
C GLU A 107 10.94 -23.58 6.39
N ASN A 108 10.88 -22.92 7.55
CA ASN A 108 11.95 -22.87 8.55
C ASN A 108 13.32 -22.43 7.99
N CYS A 109 13.35 -21.55 6.98
CA CYS A 109 14.58 -21.10 6.33
C CYS A 109 15.49 -20.37 7.32
N GLY A 110 16.69 -20.90 7.55
CA GLY A 110 17.76 -20.27 8.29
C GLY A 110 18.68 -19.43 7.39
N TYR A 111 19.71 -18.84 8.00
CA TYR A 111 20.64 -17.94 7.30
C TYR A 111 21.27 -18.59 6.06
N ALA A 112 21.66 -19.87 6.16
CA ALA A 112 22.28 -20.60 5.07
C ALA A 112 21.32 -20.89 3.90
N ASP A 113 20.01 -20.88 4.16
CA ASP A 113 19.00 -21.35 3.22
C ASP A 113 18.47 -20.24 2.29
N VAL A 114 18.74 -18.97 2.59
CA VAL A 114 18.18 -17.82 1.86
C VAL A 114 19.20 -17.09 0.96
N SER A 115 18.68 -16.33 0.01
CA SER A 115 19.44 -15.52 -0.95
C SER A 115 20.32 -14.46 -0.26
N GLU A 116 21.38 -14.01 -0.95
CA GLU A 116 22.29 -12.98 -0.44
C GLU A 116 21.57 -11.66 -0.12
N LYS A 117 20.55 -11.30 -0.91
CA LYS A 117 19.72 -10.11 -0.68
C LYS A 117 18.98 -10.20 0.65
N LEU A 118 18.35 -11.34 0.95
CA LEU A 118 17.69 -11.58 2.23
C LEU A 118 18.68 -11.66 3.41
N ARG A 119 19.87 -12.23 3.21
CA ARG A 119 20.94 -12.23 4.24
C ARG A 119 21.38 -10.80 4.57
N THR A 120 21.61 -9.98 3.55
CA THR A 120 21.98 -8.56 3.69
C THR A 120 20.89 -7.79 4.41
N LEU A 121 19.63 -7.99 4.01
CA LEU A 121 18.47 -7.36 4.64
C LEU A 121 18.33 -7.75 6.11
N TRP A 122 18.48 -9.03 6.44
CA TRP A 122 18.44 -9.51 7.82
C TRP A 122 19.54 -8.91 8.69
N HIS A 123 20.78 -8.86 8.20
CA HIS A 123 21.88 -8.18 8.90
C HIS A 123 21.58 -6.70 9.11
N ARG A 124 21.14 -5.99 8.06
CA ARG A 124 20.82 -4.55 8.13
C ARG A 124 19.74 -4.27 9.17
N THR A 125 18.68 -5.08 9.23
CA THR A 125 17.59 -4.90 10.20
C THR A 125 18.01 -5.20 11.63
N ARG A 126 18.88 -6.19 11.84
CA ARG A 126 19.44 -6.54 13.15
C ARG A 126 20.45 -5.52 13.68
N MET A 127 21.26 -4.97 12.78
CA MET A 127 22.31 -4.00 13.11
C MET A 127 21.79 -2.56 13.20
N ARG A 128 20.53 -2.30 12.84
CA ARG A 128 19.92 -0.96 12.85
C ARG A 128 19.99 -0.26 14.22
N THR A 129 20.00 -1.00 15.32
CA THR A 129 20.17 -0.44 16.68
C THR A 129 21.55 0.19 16.88
N LEU A 130 22.56 -0.20 16.09
CA LEU A 130 23.90 0.41 16.12
C LEU A 130 23.98 1.71 15.32
N SER A 131 22.94 2.08 14.60
CA SER A 131 22.83 3.39 13.96
C SER A 131 22.48 4.50 14.95
N ASP A 132 22.16 4.16 16.21
CA ASP A 132 22.00 5.13 17.29
C ASP A 132 23.39 5.68 17.70
N PRO A 133 23.59 7.01 17.70
CA PRO A 133 24.83 7.63 18.16
C PRO A 133 25.25 7.25 19.59
N ASN A 134 24.32 6.78 20.42
CA ASN A 134 24.55 6.34 21.80
C ASN A 134 24.84 4.84 21.92
N ALA A 135 24.91 4.09 20.80
CA ALA A 135 25.20 2.66 20.84
C ALA A 135 26.61 2.39 21.37
N SER A 136 26.72 1.63 22.45
CA SER A 136 28.01 1.27 23.04
C SER A 136 28.72 0.14 22.26
N ASN A 137 30.05 0.06 22.39
CA ASN A 137 30.83 -1.07 21.87
C ASN A 137 30.33 -2.42 22.43
N GLU A 138 29.89 -2.46 23.69
CA GLU A 138 29.29 -3.67 24.30
C GLU A 138 28.01 -4.09 23.58
N THR A 139 27.20 -3.13 23.13
CA THR A 139 25.99 -3.41 22.34
C THR A 139 26.34 -4.06 21.01
N ALA A 140 27.39 -3.56 20.34
CA ALA A 140 27.87 -4.15 19.09
C ALA A 140 28.39 -5.58 19.28
N VAL A 141 29.20 -5.82 20.32
CA VAL A 141 29.70 -7.17 20.65
C VAL A 141 28.55 -8.13 20.96
N ARG A 142 27.57 -7.70 21.76
CA ARG A 142 26.39 -8.50 22.12
C ARG A 142 25.57 -8.89 20.89
N ILE A 143 25.24 -7.92 20.02
CA ILE A 143 24.47 -8.19 18.79
C ILE A 143 25.27 -9.13 17.88
N SER A 144 26.56 -8.88 17.67
CA SER A 144 27.41 -9.72 16.83
C SER A 144 27.46 -11.17 17.31
N LYS A 145 27.61 -11.39 18.62
CA LYS A 145 27.58 -12.73 19.21
C LYS A 145 26.22 -13.41 19.00
N GLN A 146 25.12 -12.69 19.24
CA GLN A 146 23.77 -13.22 19.01
C GLN A 146 23.55 -13.63 17.56
N LEU A 147 24.00 -12.82 16.59
CA LEU A 147 23.87 -13.15 15.19
C LEU A 147 24.69 -14.40 14.83
N LEU A 148 25.92 -14.50 15.34
CA LEU A 148 26.76 -15.67 15.12
C LEU A 148 26.13 -16.95 15.70
N ASP A 149 25.64 -16.90 16.94
CA ASP A 149 24.97 -18.03 17.59
C ASP A 149 23.74 -18.48 16.79
N GLU A 150 22.93 -17.55 16.27
CA GLU A 150 21.76 -17.87 15.43
C GLU A 150 22.14 -18.48 14.08
N VAL A 151 23.22 -18.00 13.45
CA VAL A 151 23.74 -18.53 12.18
C VAL A 151 24.30 -19.94 12.37
N ILE A 152 25.06 -20.20 13.43
CA ILE A 152 25.67 -21.51 13.70
C ILE A 152 24.62 -22.61 13.85
N VAL A 153 23.52 -22.33 14.55
CA VAL A 153 22.42 -23.29 14.74
C VAL A 153 21.42 -23.28 13.58
N ASN A 154 21.70 -22.52 12.51
CA ASN A 154 20.82 -22.25 11.37
C ASN A 154 19.38 -21.93 11.81
N LYS A 155 19.23 -21.05 12.81
CA LYS A 155 17.93 -20.67 13.34
C LYS A 155 17.09 -20.02 12.24
N THR A 156 15.80 -20.36 12.20
CA THR A 156 14.84 -19.73 11.27
C THR A 156 14.94 -18.21 11.33
N LEU A 157 15.12 -17.61 10.15
CA LEU A 157 15.20 -16.17 9.99
C LEU A 157 13.90 -15.51 10.40
N ARG A 158 14.02 -14.37 11.08
CA ARG A 158 12.91 -13.53 11.49
C ARG A 158 13.15 -12.12 10.95
N LEU A 159 12.28 -11.70 10.04
CA LEU A 159 12.19 -10.34 9.52
C LEU A 159 10.86 -9.73 9.94
N ASP A 160 10.84 -8.42 10.06
CA ASP A 160 9.69 -7.65 10.53
C ASP A 160 9.37 -6.56 9.52
N THR A 161 8.13 -6.53 9.03
CA THR A 161 7.65 -5.54 8.06
C THR A 161 7.85 -4.12 8.56
N HIS A 162 7.69 -3.85 9.87
CA HIS A 162 7.90 -2.52 10.43
C HIS A 162 9.36 -2.06 10.41
N LYS A 163 10.31 -3.00 10.31
CA LYS A 163 11.74 -2.70 10.25
C LYS A 163 12.26 -2.54 8.82
N THR A 164 11.58 -3.14 7.84
CA THR A 164 11.99 -3.11 6.42
C THR A 164 11.20 -2.10 5.59
N ILE A 165 9.93 -1.89 5.89
CA ILE A 165 9.10 -0.92 5.20
C ILE A 165 9.34 0.47 5.80
N SER A 166 9.58 1.45 4.92
CA SER A 166 9.73 2.84 5.32
C SER A 166 8.35 3.39 5.70
N GLY A 167 8.09 3.57 7.00
CA GLY A 167 6.76 3.92 7.53
C GLY A 167 6.10 5.09 6.81
N GLY A 168 4.89 4.86 6.30
CA GLY A 168 3.96 5.86 5.80
C GLY A 168 4.48 6.81 4.72
N ASN A 169 5.50 6.44 3.94
CA ASN A 169 6.06 7.33 2.93
C ASN A 169 6.47 6.56 1.66
N LEU A 170 5.73 5.50 1.33
CA LEU A 170 5.94 4.70 0.12
C LEU A 170 5.57 5.52 -1.13
N ASP A 171 6.54 5.69 -2.01
CA ASP A 171 6.38 6.10 -3.41
C ASP A 171 6.81 4.96 -4.33
N GLY A 172 6.67 5.15 -5.65
CA GLY A 172 7.06 4.15 -6.64
C GLY A 172 8.53 3.71 -6.50
N GLU A 173 9.46 4.65 -6.33
CA GLU A 173 10.89 4.34 -6.21
C GLU A 173 11.20 3.51 -4.96
N LYS A 174 10.61 3.87 -3.81
CA LYS A 174 10.77 3.11 -2.57
C LYS A 174 10.14 1.73 -2.63
N ILE A 175 9.00 1.58 -3.31
CA ILE A 175 8.39 0.27 -3.53
C ILE A 175 9.32 -0.59 -4.37
N LEU A 176 9.81 -0.10 -5.51
CA LEU A 176 10.72 -0.87 -6.36
C LEU A 176 12.00 -1.25 -5.61
N LYS A 177 12.61 -0.31 -4.89
CA LYS A 177 13.79 -0.56 -4.07
C LYS A 177 13.51 -1.58 -2.96
N LEU A 178 12.34 -1.51 -2.33
CA LEU A 178 11.94 -2.44 -1.28
C LEU A 178 11.90 -3.87 -1.83
N PHE A 179 11.20 -4.11 -2.94
CA PHE A 179 11.13 -5.43 -3.55
C PHE A 179 12.49 -5.91 -4.08
N ASP A 180 13.30 -5.00 -4.64
CA ASP A 180 14.67 -5.31 -5.05
C ASP A 180 15.55 -5.71 -3.84
N ASP A 181 15.48 -5.00 -2.70
CA ASP A 181 16.19 -5.36 -1.46
C ASP A 181 15.78 -6.77 -0.95
N HIS A 182 14.58 -7.25 -1.30
CA HIS A 182 14.11 -8.60 -0.96
C HIS A 182 14.47 -9.66 -2.01
N GLY A 183 14.97 -9.25 -3.19
CA GLY A 183 15.31 -10.16 -4.29
C GLY A 183 14.17 -10.41 -5.29
N VAL A 184 13.08 -9.66 -5.21
CA VAL A 184 11.96 -9.74 -6.16
C VAL A 184 12.23 -8.80 -7.34
N SER A 185 12.15 -9.35 -8.56
CA SER A 185 12.24 -8.54 -9.79
C SER A 185 10.84 -8.06 -10.15
N VAL A 186 10.63 -6.73 -10.13
CA VAL A 186 9.32 -6.13 -10.42
C VAL A 186 9.19 -5.78 -11.90
N HIS A 187 8.21 -6.35 -12.58
CA HIS A 187 7.99 -6.17 -14.02
C HIS A 187 7.15 -4.92 -14.31
N THR A 188 7.72 -3.74 -14.09
CA THR A 188 7.01 -2.45 -14.26
C THR A 188 6.53 -2.17 -15.68
N ALA A 189 7.20 -2.73 -16.69
CA ALA A 189 6.81 -2.60 -18.10
C ALA A 189 5.42 -3.21 -18.38
N ASP A 190 5.06 -4.25 -17.64
CA ASP A 190 3.78 -4.96 -17.78
C ASP A 190 2.66 -4.33 -16.94
N ALA A 191 2.98 -3.31 -16.14
CA ALA A 191 2.19 -2.91 -14.97
C ALA A 191 1.49 -1.55 -15.06
N LYS A 192 1.41 -0.91 -16.25
CA LYS A 192 0.99 0.51 -16.41
C LYS A 192 1.62 1.47 -15.38
N PHE A 193 2.81 1.14 -14.86
CA PHE A 193 3.42 1.83 -13.73
C PHE A 193 3.80 3.28 -14.08
N ARG A 194 3.58 4.18 -13.13
CA ARG A 194 3.84 5.62 -13.24
C ARG A 194 4.38 6.16 -11.90
N ALA A 195 5.70 6.32 -11.82
CA ALA A 195 6.36 6.72 -10.58
C ALA A 195 5.91 8.11 -10.08
N ASP A 196 5.62 9.01 -11.01
CA ASP A 196 5.10 10.36 -10.78
C ASP A 196 3.70 10.33 -10.15
N GLU A 197 2.82 9.44 -10.59
CA GLU A 197 1.48 9.28 -10.01
C GLU A 197 1.51 8.75 -8.58
N LEU A 198 2.33 7.73 -8.30
CA LEU A 198 2.50 7.22 -6.94
C LEU A 198 3.11 8.28 -6.02
N ARG A 199 4.01 9.13 -6.55
CA ARG A 199 4.55 10.27 -5.81
C ARG A 199 3.47 11.30 -5.52
N ASP A 200 2.64 11.68 -6.50
CA ASP A 200 1.52 12.60 -6.31
C ASP A 200 0.54 12.11 -5.23
N ILE A 201 0.14 10.84 -5.28
CA ILE A 201 -0.76 10.24 -4.27
C ILE A 201 -0.16 10.38 -2.87
N LYS A 202 1.12 10.01 -2.72
CA LYS A 202 1.85 10.05 -1.44
C LYS A 202 2.01 11.48 -0.93
N ASP A 203 2.45 12.40 -1.78
CA ASP A 203 2.61 13.81 -1.44
C ASP A 203 1.27 14.40 -1.00
N ARG A 204 0.20 14.10 -1.73
CA ARG A 204 -1.13 14.61 -1.38
C ARG A 204 -1.66 14.07 -0.07
N ARG A 205 -1.43 12.79 0.20
CA ARG A 205 -1.75 12.18 1.50
C ARG A 205 -0.97 12.84 2.63
N ASN A 206 0.31 13.14 2.44
CA ASN A 206 1.14 13.82 3.44
C ASN A 206 0.66 15.25 3.69
N ASP A 207 0.35 15.98 2.62
CA ASP A 207 -0.13 17.36 2.73
C ASP A 207 -1.42 17.44 3.56
N LEU A 208 -2.34 16.49 3.32
CA LEU A 208 -3.60 16.36 4.05
C LEU A 208 -3.39 15.92 5.51
N ALA A 209 -2.53 14.92 5.75
CA ALA A 209 -2.26 14.41 7.09
C ALA A 209 -1.57 15.46 7.99
N HIS A 210 -0.72 16.31 7.42
CA HIS A 210 -0.07 17.41 8.14
C HIS A 210 -0.93 18.68 8.21
N GLY A 211 -2.11 18.71 7.57
CA GLY A 211 -2.98 19.87 7.54
C GLY A 211 -2.43 21.06 6.75
N SER A 212 -1.47 20.82 5.86
CA SER A 212 -0.87 21.87 5.01
C SER A 212 -1.80 22.33 3.89
N VAL A 213 -2.79 21.50 3.53
CA VAL A 213 -3.86 21.81 2.57
C VAL A 213 -5.19 21.31 3.12
N SER A 214 -6.29 22.01 2.78
CA SER A 214 -7.64 21.53 3.09
C SER A 214 -8.05 20.39 2.16
N PHE A 215 -9.06 19.60 2.54
CA PHE A 215 -9.65 18.59 1.66
C PHE A 215 -10.32 19.18 0.42
N ALA A 216 -10.80 20.43 0.49
CA ALA A 216 -11.38 21.10 -0.66
C ALA A 216 -10.28 21.47 -1.68
N ASP A 217 -9.19 22.08 -1.20
CA ASP A 217 -8.06 22.47 -2.05
C ASP A 217 -7.32 21.25 -2.60
N ALA A 218 -7.18 20.23 -1.74
CA ALA A 218 -7.27 18.81 -2.04
C ALA A 218 -7.23 18.34 -3.50
N SER A 219 -8.41 18.43 -4.10
CA SER A 219 -8.68 17.78 -5.37
C SER A 219 -9.52 18.70 -6.25
N ASN A 220 -9.39 20.01 -6.05
CA ASN A 220 -10.20 21.02 -6.72
C ASN A 220 -10.05 20.96 -8.25
N GLN A 221 -8.94 20.42 -8.75
CA GLN A 221 -8.65 20.29 -10.19
C GLN A 221 -8.68 18.85 -10.71
N VAL A 222 -8.96 17.86 -9.86
CA VAL A 222 -8.97 16.45 -10.28
C VAL A 222 -10.39 16.03 -10.62
N THR A 223 -10.59 15.50 -11.82
CA THR A 223 -11.87 14.97 -12.30
C THR A 223 -12.09 13.53 -11.84
N THR A 224 -13.33 13.08 -11.82
CA THR A 224 -13.66 11.68 -11.50
C THR A 224 -13.10 10.70 -12.53
N SER A 225 -13.03 11.08 -13.81
CA SER A 225 -12.41 10.27 -14.87
C SER A 225 -10.91 10.08 -14.64
N GLU A 226 -10.19 11.13 -14.21
CA GLU A 226 -8.78 11.04 -13.85
C GLU A 226 -8.58 10.11 -12.65
N LEU A 227 -9.45 10.19 -11.63
CA LEU A 227 -9.42 9.29 -10.48
C LEU A 227 -9.68 7.83 -10.87
N THR A 228 -10.66 7.56 -11.73
CA THR A 228 -10.91 6.21 -12.24
C THR A 228 -9.68 5.68 -12.97
N GLY A 229 -9.11 6.48 -13.87
CA GLY A 229 -7.89 6.09 -14.58
C GLY A 229 -6.71 5.83 -13.66
N LEU A 230 -6.56 6.64 -12.60
CA LEU A 230 -5.53 6.45 -11.57
C LEU A 230 -5.74 5.14 -10.80
N ILE A 231 -6.97 4.86 -10.37
CA ILE A 231 -7.33 3.59 -9.71
C ILE A 231 -6.98 2.41 -10.60
N ASP A 232 -7.36 2.41 -11.88
CA ASP A 232 -7.11 1.30 -12.79
C ASP A 232 -5.60 1.06 -13.02
N ARG A 233 -4.80 2.12 -13.07
CA ARG A 233 -3.34 2.01 -13.20
C ARG A 233 -2.69 1.48 -11.93
N VAL A 234 -3.12 1.98 -10.76
CA VAL A 234 -2.64 1.48 -9.46
C VAL A 234 -3.03 0.02 -9.26
N ASP A 235 -4.27 -0.36 -9.58
CA ASP A 235 -4.76 -1.74 -9.52
C ASP A 235 -3.93 -2.66 -10.43
N SER A 236 -3.73 -2.26 -11.69
CA SER A 236 -2.87 -2.99 -12.62
C SER A 236 -1.44 -3.18 -12.07
N PHE A 237 -0.87 -2.14 -11.47
CA PHE A 237 0.46 -2.20 -10.87
C PHE A 237 0.52 -3.18 -9.68
N LEU A 238 -0.45 -3.11 -8.78
CA LEU A 238 -0.51 -3.97 -7.60
C LEU A 238 -0.78 -5.44 -7.96
N MET A 239 -1.57 -5.70 -9.00
CA MET A 239 -1.78 -7.04 -9.55
C MET A 239 -0.50 -7.61 -10.14
N GLN A 240 0.26 -6.83 -10.92
CA GLN A 240 1.55 -7.28 -11.44
C GLN A 240 2.55 -7.53 -10.31
N LEU A 241 2.58 -6.66 -9.30
CA LEU A 241 3.44 -6.84 -8.12
C LEU A 241 3.08 -8.12 -7.33
N ARG A 242 1.79 -8.44 -7.19
CA ARG A 242 1.33 -9.72 -6.61
C ARG A 242 1.88 -10.89 -7.42
N LYS A 243 1.74 -10.85 -8.75
CA LYS A 243 2.23 -11.90 -9.63
C LYS A 243 3.74 -12.11 -9.48
N ASP A 244 4.52 -11.03 -9.50
CA ASP A 244 5.98 -11.09 -9.33
C ASP A 244 6.39 -11.75 -8.00
N VAL A 245 5.63 -11.50 -6.93
CA VAL A 245 5.85 -12.13 -5.63
C VAL A 245 5.45 -13.60 -5.63
N ILE A 246 4.33 -13.97 -6.25
CA ILE A 246 3.92 -15.38 -6.37
C ILE A 246 4.98 -16.16 -7.15
N ASP A 247 5.40 -15.66 -8.31
CA ASP A 247 6.44 -16.29 -9.14
C ASP A 247 7.75 -16.44 -8.34
N TYR A 248 8.15 -15.42 -7.59
CA TYR A 248 9.32 -15.45 -6.71
C TYR A 248 9.24 -16.54 -5.63
N LEU A 249 8.05 -16.73 -5.02
CA LEU A 249 7.81 -17.74 -3.99
C LEU A 249 7.73 -19.15 -4.57
N ASP A 250 7.08 -19.32 -5.72
CA ASP A 250 6.90 -20.63 -6.37
C ASP A 250 8.19 -21.18 -6.97
N LEU A 251 8.98 -20.30 -7.58
CA LEU A 251 10.29 -20.66 -8.11
C LEU A 251 11.36 -20.80 -7.02
N GLY A 252 11.03 -20.45 -5.77
CA GLY A 252 11.96 -20.56 -4.65
C GLY A 252 13.17 -19.63 -4.76
N VAL A 253 13.05 -18.50 -5.47
CA VAL A 253 14.15 -17.55 -5.75
C VAL A 253 14.71 -16.92 -4.47
N TYR A 254 13.92 -16.91 -3.39
CA TYR A 254 14.38 -16.52 -2.06
C TYR A 254 15.41 -17.46 -1.43
N LYS A 255 15.57 -18.68 -1.96
CA LYS A 255 16.53 -19.65 -1.44
C LYS A 255 17.93 -19.31 -1.91
N ALA A 256 18.92 -19.73 -1.15
CA ALA A 256 20.30 -19.72 -1.61
C ALA A 256 20.39 -20.60 -2.86
N ASN A 257 20.90 -20.07 -3.97
CA ASN A 257 21.22 -20.88 -5.14
C ASN A 257 22.13 -22.02 -4.67
N GLN A 258 21.73 -23.27 -4.88
CA GLN A 258 22.68 -24.38 -4.81
C GLN A 258 23.75 -24.06 -5.86
N VAL A 259 24.94 -23.66 -5.40
CA VAL A 259 26.12 -23.71 -6.25
C VAL A 259 26.13 -25.12 -6.80
N SER A 260 25.96 -25.23 -8.12
CA SER A 260 26.00 -26.50 -8.82
C SER A 260 27.22 -27.26 -8.35
N GLN A 261 27.01 -28.37 -7.64
CA GLN A 261 28.01 -29.43 -7.58
C GLN A 261 28.10 -29.97 -9.02
N ILE A 262 28.95 -29.35 -9.84
CA ILE A 262 29.38 -29.91 -11.11
C ILE A 262 30.90 -30.02 -11.06
N ALA A 263 31.32 -31.28 -11.07
CA ALA A 263 32.57 -31.85 -11.55
C ALA A 263 33.88 -31.56 -10.77
N VAL A 264 34.30 -32.58 -10.02
CA VAL A 264 35.65 -33.15 -10.17
C VAL A 264 35.49 -34.54 -10.76
#